data_AF-A0A7C3HKW9-F1
#
_entry.id   AF-A0A7C3HKW9-F1
#
_cell.length_a   1.000
_cell.length_b   1.000
_cell.length_c   1.000
_cell.angle_alpha   90.00
_cell.angle_beta   90.00
_cell.angle_gamma   90.00
#
_symmetry.space_group_name_H-M   'P 1'
#
loop_
_entity.id
_entity.type
_entity.pdbx_description
1 polymer ?
#
loop_
_entity_poly.entity_id
_entity_poly.type
_entity_poly.pdbx_seq_one_letter_code
_entity_poly.pdbx_strand_id
1 'polypeptide(L)'
;AKHILVVADSCYSGAMTRTSIARLPPDISTSQKLEWLRVMTKARSRTVLTSGGLQPVLDQGDGGHSVFAKAFLDALADNKNVLEADKLYYNLFGTVQQSAAEYGISQRPEYAPIKYSGHEAGVFFFVPAG
;
A
#
# COMPACT_ATOMS: atom_id res chain seq x y z
N ALA A 1 14.72 -7.68 -9.52
CA ALA A 1 13.25 -7.77 -9.51
C ALA A 1 12.63 -6.60 -10.30
N LYS A 2 11.53 -6.80 -11.05
CA LYS A 2 10.81 -5.73 -11.77
C LYS A 2 9.84 -4.94 -10.88
N HIS A 3 9.24 -5.62 -9.92
CA HIS A 3 8.26 -5.08 -9.00
C HIS A 3 8.77 -5.30 -7.58
N ILE A 4 8.93 -4.21 -6.83
CA ILE A 4 9.44 -4.18 -5.45
C ILE A 4 8.47 -3.32 -4.64
N LEU A 5 7.92 -3.92 -3.59
CA LEU A 5 7.20 -3.23 -2.55
C LEU A 5 8.00 -3.40 -1.25
N VAL A 6 8.41 -2.30 -0.64
CA VAL A 6 8.96 -2.30 0.71
C VAL A 6 7.83 -2.00 1.68
N VAL A 7 7.63 -2.86 2.67
CA VAL A 7 6.65 -2.63 3.75
C VAL A 7 7.44 -2.40 5.03
N ALA A 8 7.22 -1.26 5.68
CA ALA A 8 7.92 -0.89 6.90
C ALA A 8 6.93 -0.53 8.02
N ASP A 9 7.00 -1.29 9.11
CA ASP A 9 6.22 -1.04 10.32
C ASP A 9 7.18 -0.63 11.45
N SER A 10 7.43 0.67 11.53
CA SER A 10 8.31 1.26 12.53
C SER A 10 8.00 2.73 12.75
N CYS A 11 8.28 3.24 13.95
CA CYS A 11 8.28 4.68 14.21
C CYS A 11 9.22 5.40 13.23
N TYR A 12 8.74 6.45 12.55
CA TYR A 12 9.48 7.25 11.56
C TYR A 12 9.76 6.58 10.21
N SER A 13 8.70 6.12 9.54
CA SER A 13 8.80 5.44 8.25
C SER A 13 8.35 6.32 7.06
N GLY A 14 8.45 7.65 7.16
CA GLY A 14 7.96 8.55 6.12
C GLY A 14 8.62 8.36 4.75
N ALA A 15 7.80 8.36 3.70
CA ALA A 15 8.22 8.27 2.31
C ALA A 15 8.46 9.67 1.73
N MET A 16 9.72 10.04 1.51
CA MET A 16 10.09 11.32 0.90
C MET A 16 9.96 11.28 -0.63
N THR A 17 8.79 11.62 -1.18
CA THR A 17 8.60 11.60 -2.65
C THR A 17 7.57 12.63 -3.15
N ARG A 18 7.80 13.13 -4.37
CA ARG A 18 6.90 14.01 -5.13
C ARG A 18 6.35 13.35 -6.41
N THR A 19 6.52 12.03 -6.56
CA THR A 19 6.19 11.32 -7.80
C THR A 19 4.81 10.67 -7.70
N SER A 20 4.01 10.80 -8.76
CA SER A 20 2.67 10.24 -8.84
C SER A 20 2.71 8.71 -8.98
N ILE A 21 1.70 8.06 -8.40
CA ILE A 21 1.45 6.62 -8.53
C ILE A 21 0.42 6.41 -9.65
N ALA A 22 0.69 5.50 -10.58
CA ALA A 22 -0.28 5.07 -11.59
C ALA A 22 -1.44 4.34 -10.92
N ARG A 23 -2.68 4.63 -11.35
CA ARG A 23 -3.91 4.02 -10.83
C ARG A 23 -4.77 3.48 -11.95
N LEU A 24 -5.53 2.43 -11.65
CA LEU A 24 -6.58 1.96 -12.54
C LEU A 24 -7.72 2.99 -12.55
N PRO A 25 -8.14 3.51 -13.71
CA PRO A 25 -9.30 4.39 -13.77
C PRO A 25 -10.58 3.66 -13.32
N PRO A 26 -11.50 4.34 -12.62
CA PRO A 26 -12.82 3.79 -12.37
C PRO A 26 -13.58 3.59 -13.69
N ASP A 27 -14.49 2.61 -13.73
CA ASP A 27 -15.47 2.40 -14.80
C ASP A 27 -14.90 2.07 -16.20
N ILE A 28 -13.89 1.20 -16.25
CA ILE A 28 -13.35 0.67 -17.51
C ILE A 28 -13.88 -0.74 -17.83
N SER A 29 -13.94 -1.07 -19.12
CA SER A 29 -14.29 -2.42 -19.58
C SER A 29 -13.22 -3.47 -19.21
N THR A 30 -13.61 -4.74 -19.22
CA THR A 30 -12.70 -5.87 -18.94
C THR A 30 -11.48 -5.90 -19.87
N SER A 31 -11.66 -5.61 -21.16
CA SER A 31 -10.55 -5.60 -22.14
C SER A 31 -9.57 -4.46 -21.86
N GLN A 32 -10.05 -3.27 -21.51
CA GLN A 32 -9.21 -2.13 -21.10
C GLN A 32 -8.46 -2.45 -19.80
N LYS A 33 -9.10 -3.12 -18.85
CA LYS A 33 -8.45 -3.57 -17.61
C LYS A 33 -7.31 -4.54 -17.90
N LEU A 34 -7.53 -5.52 -18.78
CA LEU A 34 -6.49 -6.48 -19.18
C LEU A 34 -5.31 -5.80 -19.86
N GLU A 35 -5.58 -4.82 -20.74
CA GLU A 35 -4.50 -4.08 -21.40
C GLU A 35 -3.71 -3.22 -20.41
N TRP A 36 -4.39 -2.54 -19.49
CA TRP A 36 -3.73 -1.79 -18.43
C TRP A 36 -2.82 -2.70 -17.58
N LEU A 37 -3.30 -3.88 -17.17
CA LEU A 37 -2.50 -4.86 -16.43
C LEU A 37 -1.26 -5.30 -17.22
N ARG A 38 -1.39 -5.54 -18.54
CA ARG A 38 -0.25 -5.90 -19.40
C ARG A 38 0.80 -4.80 -19.50
N VAL A 39 0.38 -3.54 -19.53
CA VAL A 39 1.30 -2.39 -19.56
C VAL A 39 2.00 -2.25 -18.21
N MET A 40 1.25 -2.26 -17.11
CA MET A 40 1.80 -2.02 -15.78
C MET A 40 2.73 -3.14 -15.29
N THR A 41 2.49 -4.39 -15.70
CA THR A 41 3.37 -5.52 -15.36
C THR A 41 4.73 -5.47 -16.08
N LYS A 42 4.86 -4.73 -17.18
CA LYS A 42 6.13 -4.58 -17.93
C LYS A 42 7.02 -3.47 -17.37
N ALA A 43 6.42 -2.37 -16.92
CA ALA A 43 7.13 -1.24 -16.32
C ALA A 43 7.65 -1.56 -14.92
N ARG A 44 8.72 -0.87 -14.48
CA ARG A 44 9.28 -1.08 -13.14
C ARG A 44 8.40 -0.46 -12.07
N SER A 45 8.09 -1.23 -11.03
CA SER A 45 7.47 -0.74 -9.79
C SER A 45 8.45 -0.85 -8.63
N ARG A 46 8.67 0.27 -7.94
CA ARG A 46 9.52 0.37 -6.75
C ARG A 46 8.87 1.31 -5.77
N THR A 47 8.05 0.78 -4.89
CA THR A 47 7.20 1.55 -3.97
C THR A 47 7.45 1.13 -2.53
N VAL A 48 7.08 2.00 -1.62
CA VAL A 48 7.12 1.77 -0.18
C VAL A 48 5.74 2.02 0.40
N LEU A 49 5.32 1.16 1.32
CA LEU A 49 4.14 1.29 2.16
C LEU A 49 4.59 1.29 3.62
N THR A 50 4.22 2.32 4.37
CA THR A 50 4.72 2.47 5.74
C THR A 50 3.62 2.73 6.74
N SER A 51 3.84 2.33 8.00
CA SER A 51 2.86 2.48 9.08
C SER A 51 2.63 3.93 9.50
N GLY A 52 3.54 4.83 9.18
CA GLY A 52 3.46 6.25 9.48
C GLY A 52 4.52 7.09 8.77
N GLY A 53 4.30 8.40 8.79
CA GLY A 53 5.25 9.42 8.34
C GLY A 53 6.37 9.69 9.35
N LEU A 54 6.54 10.97 9.70
CA LEU A 54 7.49 11.42 10.74
C LEU A 54 6.88 11.46 12.14
N GLN A 55 5.68 10.91 12.31
CA GLN A 55 4.94 10.92 13.57
C GLN A 55 5.05 9.55 14.27
N PRO A 56 4.87 9.49 15.60
CA PRO A 56 4.79 8.21 16.32
C PRO A 56 3.67 7.34 15.76
N VAL A 57 3.89 6.03 15.75
CA VAL A 57 2.92 5.01 15.34
C VAL A 57 2.58 4.11 16.54
N LEU A 58 1.40 3.50 16.53
CA LEU A 58 1.02 2.54 17.56
C LEU A 58 1.62 1.18 17.26
N ASP A 59 2.59 0.78 18.07
CA ASP A 59 3.20 -0.56 18.01
C ASP A 59 2.31 -1.64 18.65
N GLN A 60 1.26 -1.24 19.38
CA GLN A 60 0.27 -2.13 19.99
C GLN A 60 -1.12 -1.87 19.42
N GLY A 61 -1.74 -2.93 18.93
CA GLY A 61 -3.15 -3.03 18.57
C GLY A 61 -3.71 -4.39 19.00
N ASP A 62 -4.87 -4.74 18.46
CA ASP A 62 -5.54 -5.99 18.80
C ASP A 62 -4.84 -7.21 18.17
N GLY A 63 -4.84 -8.33 18.90
CA GLY A 63 -4.37 -9.62 18.38
C GLY A 63 -2.85 -9.77 18.27
N GLY A 64 -2.06 -8.94 18.95
CA GLY A 64 -0.60 -9.05 19.01
C GLY A 64 0.16 -8.40 17.84
N HIS A 65 -0.52 -7.57 17.06
CA HIS A 65 0.05 -6.78 15.96
C HIS A 65 -0.09 -5.29 16.23
N SER A 66 0.74 -4.47 15.59
CA SER A 66 0.49 -3.02 15.49
C SER A 66 -0.84 -2.77 14.76
N VAL A 67 -1.44 -1.59 14.93
CA VAL A 67 -2.67 -1.24 14.20
C VAL A 67 -2.46 -1.28 12.68
N PHE A 68 -1.26 -0.95 12.20
CA PHE A 68 -0.92 -1.03 10.78
C PHE A 68 -0.77 -2.48 10.31
N ALA A 69 -0.01 -3.29 11.03
CA ALA A 69 0.22 -4.69 10.67
C ALA A 69 -1.09 -5.47 10.68
N LYS A 70 -1.97 -5.24 11.66
CA LYS A 70 -3.30 -5.85 11.70
C LYS A 70 -4.12 -5.49 10.45
N ALA A 71 -4.24 -4.20 10.14
CA ALA A 71 -5.00 -3.73 8.99
C ALA A 71 -4.42 -4.22 7.66
N PHE A 72 -3.10 -4.29 7.54
CA PHE A 72 -2.41 -4.84 6.37
C PHE A 72 -2.70 -6.33 6.18
N LEU A 73 -2.63 -7.13 7.25
CA LEU A 73 -2.91 -8.57 7.20
C LEU A 73 -4.39 -8.84 6.87
N ASP A 74 -5.33 -8.11 7.49
CA ASP A 74 -6.75 -8.25 7.22
C ASP A 74 -7.07 -7.93 5.75
N ALA A 75 -6.52 -6.84 5.23
CA ALA A 75 -6.72 -6.45 3.83
C ALA A 75 -6.19 -7.49 2.84
N LEU A 76 -5.12 -8.21 3.19
CA LEU A 76 -4.59 -9.31 2.39
C LEU A 76 -5.43 -10.59 2.54
N ALA A 77 -5.90 -10.90 3.75
CA ALA A 77 -6.73 -12.08 4.01
C ALA A 77 -8.10 -12.01 3.31
N ASP A 78 -8.69 -10.83 3.25
CA ASP A 78 -9.98 -10.59 2.58
C ASP A 78 -9.86 -10.52 1.05
N ASN A 79 -8.64 -10.46 0.51
CA ASN A 79 -8.41 -10.27 -0.90
C ASN A 79 -8.76 -11.53 -1.72
N LYS A 80 -9.81 -11.45 -2.55
CA LYS A 80 -10.25 -12.54 -3.43
C LYS A 80 -9.86 -12.38 -4.90
N ASN A 81 -9.21 -11.27 -5.27
CA ASN A 81 -8.88 -10.95 -6.66
C ASN A 81 -7.45 -10.41 -6.78
N VAL A 82 -6.96 -10.19 -8.00
CA VAL A 82 -5.73 -9.41 -8.20
C VAL A 82 -5.94 -8.02 -7.61
N LEU A 83 -5.09 -7.64 -6.66
CA LEU A 83 -5.19 -6.39 -5.91
C LEU A 83 -3.95 -5.53 -6.13
N GLU A 84 -4.17 -4.28 -6.53
CA GLU A 84 -3.11 -3.29 -6.67
C GLU A 84 -2.64 -2.80 -5.29
N ALA A 85 -1.33 -2.57 -5.12
CA ALA A 85 -0.79 -2.12 -3.85
C ALA A 85 -1.29 -0.73 -3.41
N ASP A 86 -1.61 0.16 -4.36
CA ASP A 86 -2.23 1.46 -4.03
C ASP A 86 -3.66 1.27 -3.52
N LYS A 87 -4.41 0.34 -4.09
CA LYS A 87 -5.76 -0.02 -3.63
C LYS A 87 -5.73 -0.69 -2.25
N LEU A 88 -4.76 -1.57 -1.99
CA LEU A 88 -4.53 -2.11 -0.65
C LEU A 88 -4.26 -1.00 0.37
N TYR A 89 -3.39 -0.04 0.03
CA TYR A 89 -3.15 1.15 0.85
C TYR A 89 -4.44 1.93 1.13
N TYR A 90 -5.29 2.17 0.11
CA TYR A 90 -6.57 2.85 0.31
C TYR A 90 -7.50 2.10 1.27
N ASN A 91 -7.55 0.78 1.16
CA ASN A 91 -8.39 -0.05 2.03
C ASN A 91 -7.94 0.03 3.50
N LEU A 92 -6.64 0.00 3.77
CA LEU A 92 -6.13 0.03 5.15
C LEU A 92 -6.03 1.44 5.75
N PHE A 93 -5.94 2.50 4.93
CA PHE A 93 -5.72 3.87 5.42
C PHE A 93 -6.82 4.34 6.38
N GLY A 94 -8.09 4.03 6.07
CA GLY A 94 -9.22 4.35 6.94
C GLY A 94 -9.16 3.58 8.25
N THR A 95 -8.94 2.28 8.18
CA THR A 95 -8.84 1.38 9.35
C THR A 95 -7.73 1.82 10.30
N VAL A 96 -6.52 2.09 9.79
CA VAL A 96 -5.40 2.52 10.64
C VAL A 96 -5.69 3.85 11.32
N GLN A 97 -6.23 4.85 10.60
CA GLN A 97 -6.58 6.13 11.22
C GLN A 97 -7.65 5.97 12.30
N GLN A 98 -8.68 5.16 12.04
CA GLN A 98 -9.76 4.94 13.00
C GLN A 98 -9.24 4.24 14.26
N SER A 99 -8.55 3.10 14.10
CA SER A 99 -8.00 2.35 15.23
C SER A 99 -7.00 3.18 16.04
N ALA A 100 -6.16 3.99 15.39
CA ALA A 100 -5.23 4.84 16.12
C ALA A 100 -5.90 6.00 16.87
N ALA A 101 -6.99 6.55 16.32
CA ALA A 101 -7.75 7.62 16.94
C ALA A 101 -8.42 7.18 18.26
N GLU A 102 -8.75 5.90 18.42
CA GLU A 102 -9.27 5.33 19.68
C GLU A 102 -8.27 5.47 20.84
N TYR A 103 -6.97 5.56 20.53
CA TYR A 103 -5.88 5.79 21.48
C TYR A 103 -5.37 7.24 21.49
N GLY A 104 -6.08 8.15 20.81
CA GLY A 104 -5.69 9.56 20.72
C GLY A 104 -4.47 9.83 19.82
N ILE A 105 -4.09 8.88 18.95
CA ILE A 105 -2.96 9.01 18.04
C ILE A 105 -3.44 9.27 16.61
N SER A 106 -2.91 10.31 15.98
CA SER A 106 -3.13 10.56 14.55
C SER A 106 -2.10 9.80 13.73
N GLN A 107 -2.34 8.50 13.52
CA GLN A 107 -1.46 7.67 12.68
C GLN A 107 -1.92 7.71 11.22
N ARG A 108 -0.99 8.00 10.30
CA ARG A 108 -1.27 8.09 8.87
C ARG A 108 -0.27 7.25 8.08
N PRO A 109 -0.67 6.07 7.58
CA PRO A 109 0.16 5.29 6.67
C PRO A 109 0.53 6.09 5.43
N GLU A 110 1.67 5.76 4.82
CA GLU A 110 2.11 6.39 3.57
C GLU A 110 2.38 5.34 2.49
N TYR A 111 1.99 5.64 1.25
CA TYR A 111 2.31 4.82 0.09
C TYR A 111 2.87 5.68 -1.03
N ALA A 112 4.10 5.39 -1.46
CA ALA A 112 4.75 6.23 -2.46
C ALA A 112 5.92 5.55 -3.20
N PRO A 113 6.39 6.11 -4.33
CA PRO A 113 7.60 5.63 -5.02
C PRO A 113 8.88 5.79 -4.18
N ILE A 114 9.76 4.79 -4.19
CA ILE A 114 11.05 4.93 -3.51
C ILE A 114 11.94 5.91 -4.28
N LYS A 115 12.40 6.98 -3.63
CA LYS A 115 13.24 8.01 -4.26
C LYS A 115 14.55 7.40 -4.79
N TYR A 116 14.97 7.84 -5.97
CA TYR A 116 16.18 7.35 -6.67
C TYR A 116 16.22 5.84 -6.94
N SER A 117 15.11 5.14 -6.76
CA SER A 117 15.05 3.71 -7.02
C SER A 117 14.89 3.42 -8.51
N GLY A 118 14.49 4.37 -9.37
CA GLY A 118 14.14 4.06 -10.76
C GLY A 118 12.75 3.41 -10.88
N HIS A 119 11.81 3.86 -10.05
CA HIS A 119 10.38 3.65 -10.25
C HIS A 119 9.94 4.25 -11.61
N GLU A 120 9.11 3.54 -12.35
CA GLU A 120 8.52 3.99 -13.62
C GLU A 120 7.00 4.16 -13.44
N ALA A 121 6.18 3.54 -14.29
CA ALA A 121 4.71 3.50 -14.12
C ALA A 121 4.21 2.16 -13.56
N GLY A 122 5.12 1.23 -13.22
CA GLY A 122 4.74 -0.12 -12.82
C GLY A 122 3.95 -0.15 -11.52
N VAL A 123 3.08 -1.16 -11.41
CA VAL A 123 2.24 -1.38 -10.23
C VAL A 123 2.59 -2.74 -9.62
N PHE A 124 2.72 -2.77 -8.29
CA PHE A 124 2.85 -4.02 -7.54
C PHE A 124 1.46 -4.63 -7.33
N PHE A 125 1.33 -5.93 -7.59
CA PHE A 125 0.07 -6.66 -7.48
C PHE A 125 0.18 -7.79 -6.45
N PHE A 126 -0.83 -7.90 -5.59
CA PHE A 126 -1.06 -9.07 -4.75
C PHE A 126 -1.99 -10.02 -5.49
N VAL A 127 -1.55 -11.27 -5.63
CA VAL A 127 -2.34 -12.35 -6.24
C VAL A 127 -2.66 -13.35 -5.13
N PRO A 128 -3.94 -13.62 -4.83
CA PRO A 128 -4.32 -14.60 -3.82
C PRO A 128 -3.74 -15.97 -4.16
N ALA A 129 -3.17 -16.65 -3.16
CA ALA A 129 -2.92 -18.08 -3.27
C ALA A 129 -4.29 -18.77 -3.17
N GLY A 130 -4.67 -19.52 -4.21
CA GLY A 130 -5.93 -20.26 -4.24
C GLY A 130 -6.00 -21.39 -3.22
#